data_AF-K9QST2-F1
#
_entry.id   AF-K9QST2-F1
#
_cell.length_a   1.000
_cell.length_b   1.000
_cell.length_c   1.000
_cell.angle_alpha   90.00
_cell.angle_beta   90.00
_cell.angle_gamma   90.00
#
_symmetry.space_group_name_H-M   'P 1'
#
loop_
_entity.id
_entity.type
_entity.pdbx_description
1 polymer ?
#
loop_
_entity_poly.entity_id
_entity_poly.type
_entity_poly.pdbx_seq_one_letter_code
_entity_poly.pdbx_strand_id
1 'polypeptide(L)'
;MASVIIERNKNNVPSDQDIKTAMAQSGGTVTNIEADKSTKKVTFAGQVNHNKFQNNLEKVANGSKQSWNFFWADAESSIVQFPKITLETAVATNYSVSINMEDKTVEALSNNGYILYAFKAVKTTAKGSPVVWFKTTNYGLNTQISWSEEYEAYTSKTDIKPNALIIDSNSYPISLDNTLNITSPTGTGSVDTSKGTPGAINIHNQTSTQFTTGISQKLGDGTVNPLCAFPLFGNMLDIIAPLEKVVLMFSTTPVNTGSVIEQSFSPAILIDLTGENSRTVSFDINNGWSWGGAPWGRNIPASGDLVPFLIESATANSSIVNNHLIALHEQRRLA
;
A
#
# COMPACT_ATOMS: atom_id res chain seq x y z
N MET A 1 -2.43 -16.93 30.12
CA MET A 1 -1.54 -18.07 29.82
C MET A 1 -1.51 -18.25 28.32
N ALA A 2 -0.33 -18.41 27.73
CA ALA A 2 -0.20 -18.56 26.29
C ALA A 2 -0.51 -20.00 25.86
N SER A 3 -1.06 -20.15 24.66
CA SER A 3 -1.28 -21.46 24.06
C SER A 3 -0.99 -21.48 22.58
N VAL A 4 -0.69 -22.67 22.06
CA VAL A 4 -0.57 -22.94 20.63
C VAL A 4 -1.40 -24.16 20.28
N ILE A 5 -2.18 -24.05 19.21
CA ILE A 5 -2.87 -25.19 18.60
C ILE A 5 -2.01 -25.68 17.44
N ILE A 6 -1.66 -26.97 17.49
CA ILE A 6 -0.90 -27.66 16.45
C ILE A 6 -1.87 -28.58 15.72
N GLU A 7 -2.12 -28.29 14.44
CA GLU A 7 -3.03 -29.05 13.60
C GLU A 7 -2.24 -29.82 12.54
N ARG A 8 -2.62 -31.09 12.29
CA ARG A 8 -2.03 -31.87 11.20
C ARG A 8 -2.31 -31.21 9.84
N ASN A 9 -1.30 -31.18 8.98
CA ASN A 9 -1.44 -30.79 7.58
C ASN A 9 -1.08 -31.98 6.67
N LYS A 10 0.21 -32.37 6.66
CA LYS A 10 0.68 -33.54 5.88
C LYS A 10 1.04 -34.76 6.72
N ASN A 11 1.47 -34.57 7.96
CA ASN A 11 1.89 -35.65 8.86
C ASN A 11 0.95 -35.77 10.05
N ASN A 12 1.02 -36.89 10.77
CA ASN A 12 0.37 -37.02 12.07
C ASN A 12 0.80 -35.91 13.02
N VAL A 13 -0.08 -35.52 13.93
CA VAL A 13 0.23 -34.53 14.98
C VAL A 13 1.45 -35.00 15.78
N PRO A 14 2.41 -34.11 16.13
CA PRO A 14 3.65 -34.52 16.80
C PRO A 14 3.39 -35.21 18.14
N SER A 15 4.35 -36.00 18.60
CA SER A 15 4.26 -36.61 19.92
C SER A 15 4.35 -35.56 21.04
N ASP A 16 3.78 -35.86 22.20
CA ASP A 16 3.85 -34.97 23.36
C ASP A 16 5.31 -34.73 23.80
N GLN A 17 6.17 -35.73 23.62
CA GLN A 17 7.59 -35.64 23.96
C GLN A 17 8.33 -34.67 23.04
N ASP A 18 8.02 -34.69 21.74
CA ASP A 18 8.60 -33.77 20.76
C ASP A 18 8.15 -32.34 21.03
N ILE A 19 6.87 -32.15 21.32
CA ILE A 19 6.29 -30.84 21.69
C ILE A 19 6.97 -30.28 22.93
N LYS A 20 7.11 -31.08 23.99
CA LYS A 20 7.79 -30.67 25.23
C LYS A 20 9.25 -30.30 24.98
N THR A 21 9.95 -31.12 24.19
CA THR A 21 11.37 -30.90 23.87
C THR A 21 11.55 -29.61 23.06
N ALA A 22 10.74 -29.40 22.02
CA ALA A 22 10.78 -28.19 21.21
C ALA A 22 10.41 -26.93 22.01
N MET A 23 9.44 -27.02 22.91
CA MET A 23 9.04 -25.91 23.79
C MET A 23 10.17 -25.50 24.73
N ALA A 24 10.81 -26.48 25.38
CA ALA A 24 11.95 -26.26 26.25
C ALA A 24 13.13 -25.60 25.52
N GLN A 25 13.47 -26.10 24.33
CA GLN A 25 14.52 -25.51 23.48
C GLN A 25 14.20 -24.09 23.02
N SER A 26 12.94 -23.69 23.09
CA SER A 26 12.44 -22.38 22.65
C SER A 26 12.25 -21.38 23.79
N GLY A 27 12.64 -21.74 25.02
CA GLY A 27 12.56 -20.88 26.20
C GLY A 27 11.23 -20.97 26.96
N GLY A 28 10.36 -21.92 26.59
CA GLY A 28 9.08 -22.16 27.26
C GLY A 28 9.05 -23.44 28.07
N THR A 29 8.04 -23.58 28.92
CA THR A 29 7.73 -24.83 29.62
C THR A 29 6.27 -25.19 29.34
N VAL A 30 6.03 -26.40 28.82
CA VAL A 30 4.67 -26.91 28.61
C VAL A 30 4.02 -27.17 29.96
N THR A 31 2.84 -26.60 30.17
CA THR A 31 2.04 -26.79 31.39
C THR A 31 0.91 -27.79 31.18
N ASN A 32 0.33 -27.86 29.97
CA ASN A 32 -0.71 -28.81 29.62
C ASN A 32 -0.69 -29.16 28.13
N ILE A 33 -1.06 -30.39 27.76
CA ILE A 33 -1.33 -30.80 26.38
C ILE A 33 -2.69 -31.50 26.35
N GLU A 34 -3.63 -30.91 25.61
CA GLU A 34 -4.92 -31.52 25.28
C GLU A 34 -4.84 -32.06 23.85
N ALA A 35 -5.16 -33.34 23.66
CA ALA A 35 -5.09 -33.99 22.37
C ALA A 35 -6.49 -34.32 21.85
N ASP A 36 -6.72 -34.06 20.56
CA ASP A 36 -7.82 -34.57 19.76
C ASP A 36 -7.28 -35.35 18.55
N LYS A 37 -8.15 -36.00 17.77
CA LYS A 37 -7.80 -36.88 16.65
C LYS A 37 -6.89 -36.23 15.60
N SER A 38 -6.95 -34.90 15.45
CA SER A 38 -6.18 -34.17 14.43
C SER A 38 -5.48 -32.91 14.94
N THR A 39 -5.61 -32.59 16.23
CA THR A 39 -5.02 -31.38 16.82
C THR A 39 -4.45 -31.65 18.21
N LYS A 40 -3.47 -30.85 18.62
CA LYS A 40 -3.04 -30.74 20.01
C LYS A 40 -3.04 -29.28 20.42
N LYS A 41 -3.73 -28.96 21.52
CA LYS A 41 -3.65 -27.66 22.16
C LYS A 41 -2.63 -27.73 23.28
N VAL A 42 -1.60 -26.90 23.18
CA VAL A 42 -0.47 -26.87 24.11
C VAL A 42 -0.55 -25.56 24.88
N THR A 43 -0.72 -25.65 26.20
CA THR A 43 -0.59 -24.49 27.09
C THR A 43 0.83 -24.44 27.63
N PHE A 44 1.43 -23.26 27.67
CA PHE A 44 2.81 -23.10 28.10
C PHE A 44 3.04 -21.80 28.88
N ALA A 45 4.15 -21.77 29.61
CA ALA A 45 4.68 -20.61 30.32
C ALA A 45 6.06 -20.22 29.78
N GLY A 46 6.44 -18.95 29.95
CA GLY A 46 7.71 -18.40 29.45
C GLY A 46 7.55 -17.61 28.15
N GLN A 47 8.58 -16.85 27.78
CA GLN A 47 8.64 -16.12 26.50
C GLN A 47 9.11 -17.07 25.40
N VAL A 48 8.17 -17.50 24.55
CA VAL A 48 8.45 -18.46 23.49
C VAL A 48 8.47 -17.74 22.15
N ASN A 49 9.61 -17.82 21.47
CA ASN A 49 9.70 -17.37 20.10
C ASN A 49 8.99 -18.37 19.17
N HIS A 50 7.93 -17.94 18.47
CA HIS A 50 7.09 -18.80 17.64
C HIS A 50 7.88 -19.53 16.54
N ASN A 51 8.81 -18.83 15.87
CA ASN A 51 9.62 -19.41 14.80
C ASN A 51 10.64 -20.42 15.34
N LYS A 52 11.24 -20.11 16.49
CA LYS A 52 12.16 -21.03 17.17
C LYS A 52 11.46 -22.31 17.59
N PHE A 53 10.24 -22.21 18.12
CA PHE A 53 9.43 -23.39 18.47
C PHE A 53 9.10 -24.24 17.25
N GLN A 54 8.60 -23.63 16.17
CA GLN A 54 8.26 -24.37 14.95
C GLN A 54 9.49 -25.08 14.35
N ASN A 55 10.61 -24.38 14.21
CA ASN A 55 11.86 -24.97 13.70
C ASN A 55 12.40 -26.10 14.59
N ASN A 56 12.34 -25.92 15.91
CA ASN A 56 12.75 -26.96 16.85
C ASN A 56 11.82 -28.18 16.74
N LEU A 57 10.51 -27.96 16.64
CA LEU A 57 9.53 -29.04 16.53
C LEU A 57 9.69 -29.84 15.26
N GLU A 58 9.90 -29.17 14.12
CA GLU A 58 10.25 -29.83 12.85
C GLU A 58 11.48 -30.72 13.00
N LYS A 59 12.53 -30.21 13.65
CA LYS A 59 13.78 -30.95 13.85
C LYS A 59 13.61 -32.15 14.77
N VAL A 60 12.92 -32.00 15.90
CA VAL A 60 12.80 -33.10 16.90
C VAL A 60 11.78 -34.16 16.47
N ALA A 61 10.69 -33.77 15.82
CA ALA A 61 9.64 -34.68 15.37
C ALA A 61 9.87 -35.25 13.96
N ASN A 62 11.04 -34.99 13.36
CA ASN A 62 11.38 -35.34 11.97
C ASN A 62 10.28 -34.91 10.97
N GLY A 63 9.74 -33.71 11.20
CA GLY A 63 8.72 -33.09 10.38
C GLY A 63 9.30 -32.25 9.25
N SER A 64 8.41 -31.67 8.46
CA SER A 64 8.70 -30.66 7.44
C SER A 64 7.93 -29.37 7.76
N LYS A 65 8.30 -28.25 7.13
CA LYS A 65 7.60 -26.96 7.24
C LYS A 65 6.10 -26.99 6.89
N GLN A 66 5.64 -28.06 6.26
CA GLN A 66 4.23 -28.25 5.87
C GLN A 66 3.57 -29.39 6.65
N SER A 67 4.23 -29.92 7.68
CA SER A 67 3.70 -31.03 8.46
C SER A 67 2.53 -30.59 9.35
N TRP A 68 2.57 -29.36 9.88
CA TRP A 68 1.59 -28.83 10.82
C TRP A 68 1.26 -27.35 10.60
N ASN A 69 0.03 -26.97 10.93
CA ASN A 69 -0.39 -25.58 11.07
C ASN A 69 -0.34 -25.17 12.55
N PHE A 70 0.04 -23.92 12.82
CA PHE A 70 0.20 -23.40 14.18
C PHE A 70 -0.69 -22.18 14.39
N PHE A 71 -1.55 -22.22 15.40
CA PHE A 71 -2.39 -21.09 15.79
C PHE A 71 -2.02 -20.67 17.21
N TRP A 72 -1.43 -19.49 17.34
CA TRP A 72 -0.95 -18.96 18.62
C TRP A 72 -2.03 -18.09 19.26
N ALA A 73 -2.20 -18.27 20.56
CA ALA A 73 -3.04 -17.43 21.41
C ALA A 73 -2.21 -17.04 22.64
N ASP A 74 -1.29 -16.09 22.42
CA ASP A 74 -0.50 -15.42 23.45
C ASP A 74 -1.05 -14.01 23.72
N ALA A 75 -0.87 -13.54 24.97
CA ALA A 75 -1.15 -12.16 25.33
C ALA A 75 0.07 -11.33 24.93
N GLU A 76 -0.08 -10.50 23.90
CA GLU A 76 0.88 -9.54 23.32
C GLU A 76 2.28 -9.46 23.98
N SER A 77 3.31 -10.05 23.35
CA SER A 77 4.66 -9.45 23.31
C SER A 77 5.59 -10.09 22.24
N SER A 78 6.02 -9.27 21.28
CA SER A 78 7.34 -9.23 20.64
C SER A 78 7.84 -10.43 19.81
N ILE A 79 7.69 -10.28 18.49
CA ILE A 79 8.27 -11.08 17.39
C ILE A 79 9.80 -10.95 17.31
N VAL A 80 10.51 -12.08 17.29
CA VAL A 80 11.84 -12.21 16.66
C VAL A 80 11.78 -13.33 15.60
N GLN A 81 12.39 -13.14 14.44
CA GLN A 81 12.15 -13.92 13.23
C GLN A 81 13.38 -14.78 12.87
N PHE A 82 13.17 -16.04 12.46
CA PHE A 82 14.19 -16.86 11.78
C PHE A 82 13.58 -17.50 10.52
N PRO A 83 14.39 -17.82 9.48
CA PRO A 83 13.96 -17.73 8.09
C PRO A 83 13.13 -18.93 7.61
N LYS A 84 11.97 -18.61 7.03
CA LYS A 84 11.14 -19.50 6.23
C LYS A 84 11.79 -19.67 4.85
N ILE A 85 11.82 -20.90 4.32
CA ILE A 85 12.09 -21.08 2.89
C ILE A 85 10.76 -20.76 2.22
N THR A 86 10.71 -19.61 1.58
CA THR A 86 9.53 -19.09 0.89
C THR A 86 9.74 -19.36 -0.60
N LEU A 87 8.77 -20.00 -1.26
CA LEU A 87 8.50 -19.67 -2.68
C LEU A 87 8.37 -18.16 -2.69
N GLU A 88 9.28 -17.43 -3.32
CA GLU A 88 9.42 -15.96 -3.22
C GLU A 88 8.05 -15.28 -3.34
N THR A 89 7.44 -15.06 -2.19
CA THR A 89 6.35 -14.12 -2.04
C THR A 89 7.12 -12.82 -1.96
N ALA A 90 7.09 -12.03 -3.04
CA ALA A 90 7.72 -10.72 -3.06
C ALA A 90 7.27 -10.01 -1.77
N VAL A 91 8.24 -9.73 -0.89
CA VAL A 91 7.96 -8.98 0.34
C VAL A 91 7.62 -7.59 -0.15
N ALA A 92 6.37 -7.16 0.06
CA ALA A 92 5.91 -5.85 -0.36
C ALA A 92 6.90 -4.78 0.14
N THR A 93 7.37 -3.93 -0.75
CA THR A 93 8.30 -2.86 -0.39
C THR A 93 7.58 -1.90 0.55
N ASN A 94 8.21 -1.58 1.68
CA ASN A 94 7.66 -0.64 2.65
C ASN A 94 8.28 0.73 2.45
N TYR A 95 7.43 1.76 2.58
CA TYR A 95 7.79 3.15 2.44
C TYR A 95 7.33 3.97 3.65
N SER A 96 7.99 5.10 3.90
CA SER A 96 7.55 6.04 4.93
C SER A 96 7.94 7.48 4.66
N VAL A 97 7.13 8.40 5.17
CA VAL A 97 7.50 9.82 5.34
C VAL A 97 7.40 10.18 6.80
N SER A 98 8.48 10.75 7.34
CA SER A 98 8.52 11.31 8.70
C SER A 98 8.41 12.82 8.64
N ILE A 99 7.55 13.38 9.49
CA ILE A 99 7.27 14.82 9.59
C ILE A 99 7.69 15.25 10.99
N ASN A 100 8.71 16.11 11.06
CA ASN A 100 9.15 16.72 12.30
C ASN A 100 8.49 18.08 12.50
N MET A 101 7.98 18.33 13.70
CA MET A 101 7.35 19.60 14.09
C MET A 101 7.83 20.03 15.47
N GLU A 102 7.86 21.33 15.73
CA GLU A 102 8.09 21.88 17.06
C GLU A 102 6.81 21.86 17.91
N ASP A 103 6.94 21.84 19.24
CA ASP A 103 5.81 21.83 20.20
C ASP A 103 4.77 22.91 19.86
N LYS A 104 5.23 24.16 19.67
CA LYS A 104 4.37 25.31 19.33
C LYS A 104 3.54 25.08 18.05
N THR A 105 4.08 24.36 17.07
CA THR A 105 3.41 24.07 15.80
C THR A 105 2.35 23.00 16.02
N VAL A 106 2.68 21.93 16.75
CA VAL A 106 1.73 20.85 17.07
C VAL A 106 0.55 21.39 17.88
N GLU A 107 0.83 22.20 18.91
CA GLU A 107 -0.20 22.84 19.73
C GLU A 107 -1.11 23.75 18.88
N ALA A 108 -0.51 24.60 18.04
CA ALA A 108 -1.28 25.50 17.19
C ALA A 108 -2.16 24.75 16.19
N LEU A 109 -1.65 23.72 15.53
CA LEU A 109 -2.43 22.91 14.59
C LEU A 109 -3.59 22.20 15.30
N SER A 110 -3.30 21.56 16.44
CA SER A 110 -4.30 20.80 17.21
C SER A 110 -5.41 21.69 17.75
N ASN A 111 -5.05 22.85 18.33
CA ASN A 111 -6.01 23.79 18.91
C ASN A 111 -6.88 24.50 17.86
N ASN A 112 -6.42 24.56 16.61
CA ASN A 112 -7.15 25.20 15.52
C ASN A 112 -7.81 24.20 14.56
N GLY A 113 -7.88 22.92 14.92
CA GLY A 113 -8.62 21.91 14.17
C GLY A 113 -8.03 21.57 12.81
N TYR A 114 -6.69 21.67 12.66
CA TYR A 114 -6.03 21.26 11.43
C TYR A 114 -6.02 19.74 11.29
N ILE A 115 -6.11 19.28 10.04
CA ILE A 115 -6.06 17.88 9.62
C ILE A 115 -4.88 17.74 8.67
N LEU A 116 -4.04 16.73 8.89
CA LEU A 116 -2.99 16.34 7.95
C LEU A 116 -3.61 15.46 6.86
N TYR A 117 -3.42 15.85 5.61
CA TYR A 117 -3.83 15.10 4.43
C TYR A 117 -2.62 14.63 3.64
N ALA A 118 -2.71 13.43 3.06
CA ALA A 118 -1.80 12.99 2.03
C ALA A 118 -2.51 12.50 0.77
N PHE A 119 -1.83 12.69 -0.35
CA PHE A 119 -2.19 12.18 -1.67
C PHE A 119 -1.01 11.38 -2.21
N LYS A 120 -1.28 10.38 -3.04
CA LYS A 120 -0.24 9.60 -3.71
C LYS A 120 -0.38 9.75 -5.22
N ALA A 121 0.76 9.93 -5.88
CA ALA A 121 0.77 10.11 -7.33
C ALA A 121 0.64 8.77 -8.06
N VAL A 122 0.08 8.85 -9.26
CA VAL A 122 0.05 7.76 -10.23
C VAL A 122 0.47 8.30 -11.60
N LYS A 123 0.96 7.40 -12.44
CA LYS A 123 1.21 7.63 -13.86
C LYS A 123 0.19 6.87 -14.69
N THR A 124 -0.41 7.53 -15.67
CA THR A 124 -1.43 6.93 -16.52
C THR A 124 -1.53 7.62 -17.88
N THR A 125 -2.26 7.00 -18.81
CA THR A 125 -2.64 7.61 -20.10
C THR A 125 -4.00 8.29 -20.04
N ALA A 126 -4.81 8.00 -19.02
CA ALA A 126 -6.14 8.57 -18.84
C ALA A 126 -6.08 9.97 -18.20
N LYS A 127 -7.14 10.76 -18.41
CA LYS A 127 -7.38 11.98 -17.63
C LYS A 127 -8.25 11.62 -16.44
N GLY A 128 -7.84 12.04 -15.25
CA GLY A 128 -8.63 11.83 -14.03
C GLY A 128 -8.17 12.76 -12.94
N SER A 129 -8.57 12.45 -11.71
CA SER A 129 -8.38 13.32 -10.57
C SER A 129 -7.74 12.58 -9.40
N PRO A 130 -6.86 13.26 -8.63
CA PRO A 130 -6.37 12.72 -7.38
C PRO A 130 -7.48 12.71 -6.33
N VAL A 131 -7.36 11.78 -5.38
CA VAL A 131 -8.24 11.73 -4.22
C VAL A 131 -7.44 11.69 -2.93
N VAL A 132 -8.04 12.12 -1.83
CA VAL A 132 -7.41 12.08 -0.51
C VAL A 132 -7.11 10.61 -0.15
N TRP A 133 -5.84 10.26 -0.05
CA TRP A 133 -5.41 8.90 0.24
C TRP A 133 -5.28 8.63 1.74
N PHE A 134 -4.83 9.63 2.49
CA PHE A 134 -4.63 9.55 3.94
C PHE A 134 -5.15 10.82 4.62
N LYS A 135 -5.67 10.66 5.84
CA LYS A 135 -5.98 11.78 6.73
C LYS A 135 -5.72 11.40 8.19
N THR A 136 -5.26 12.36 9.00
CA THR A 136 -5.18 12.19 10.45
C THR A 136 -5.33 13.53 11.19
N THR A 137 -5.96 13.47 12.36
CA THR A 137 -5.91 14.52 13.39
C THR A 137 -4.96 14.15 14.54
N ASN A 138 -4.40 12.94 14.52
CA ASN A 138 -3.44 12.46 15.50
C ASN A 138 -2.03 12.61 14.91
N TYR A 139 -1.43 13.77 15.16
CA TYR A 139 -0.06 14.10 14.80
C TYR A 139 0.66 14.70 16.02
N GLY A 140 1.97 14.57 16.06
CA GLY A 140 2.83 15.06 17.15
C GLY A 140 4.20 15.51 16.64
N LEU A 141 5.16 15.67 17.55
CA LEU A 141 6.52 16.14 17.22
C LEU A 141 7.21 15.32 16.12
N ASN A 142 6.93 14.02 16.12
CA ASN A 142 7.27 13.13 15.03
C ASN A 142 6.00 12.42 14.57
N THR A 143 5.57 12.74 13.36
CA THR A 143 4.42 12.09 12.72
C THR A 143 4.93 11.26 11.56
N GLN A 144 4.62 9.98 11.54
CA GLN A 144 5.02 9.07 10.46
C GLN A 144 3.80 8.58 9.68
N ILE A 145 3.91 8.65 8.35
CA ILE A 145 2.98 7.99 7.42
C ILE A 145 3.75 6.84 6.79
N SER A 146 3.20 5.62 6.87
CA SER A 146 3.83 4.41 6.31
C SER A 146 2.83 3.61 5.47
N TRP A 147 3.35 2.94 4.44
CA TRP A 147 2.57 2.12 3.52
C TRP A 147 3.43 1.00 2.92
N SER A 148 2.76 -0.01 2.35
CA SER A 148 3.38 -1.11 1.61
C SER A 148 2.85 -1.15 0.17
N GLU A 149 3.58 -1.80 -0.72
CA GLU A 149 3.11 -2.09 -2.09
C GLU A 149 2.04 -3.20 -2.13
N GLU A 150 0.92 -2.97 -1.45
CA GLU A 150 -0.27 -3.80 -1.49
C GLU A 150 -1.43 -2.98 -2.05
N TYR A 151 -1.92 -3.40 -3.23
CA TYR A 151 -2.89 -2.63 -4.01
C TYR A 151 -4.23 -3.35 -4.17
N GLU A 152 -5.27 -2.57 -4.38
CA GLU A 152 -6.56 -3.02 -4.92
C GLU A 152 -6.89 -2.22 -6.18
N ALA A 153 -7.55 -2.85 -7.16
CA ALA A 153 -8.24 -2.14 -8.24
C ALA A 153 -9.73 -2.09 -7.89
N TYR A 154 -10.36 -0.94 -8.11
CA TYR A 154 -11.77 -0.75 -7.76
C TYR A 154 -12.61 -0.27 -8.94
N THR A 155 -13.91 -0.56 -8.89
CA THR A 155 -14.93 0.07 -9.74
C THR A 155 -15.95 0.80 -8.89
N SER A 156 -16.45 1.94 -9.39
CA SER A 156 -17.43 2.80 -8.74
C SER A 156 -18.42 3.35 -9.77
N LYS A 157 -19.59 3.77 -9.28
CA LYS A 157 -20.59 4.52 -10.07
C LYS A 157 -20.64 6.01 -9.70
N THR A 158 -19.71 6.46 -8.86
CA THR A 158 -19.65 7.86 -8.42
C THR A 158 -19.07 8.74 -9.52
N ASP A 159 -19.74 9.83 -9.86
CA ASP A 159 -19.20 10.82 -10.80
C ASP A 159 -17.97 11.53 -10.23
N ILE A 160 -16.95 11.70 -11.07
CA ILE A 160 -15.74 12.45 -10.73
C ILE A 160 -16.06 13.94 -10.88
N LYS A 161 -16.13 14.63 -9.73
CA LYS A 161 -16.31 16.09 -9.65
C LYS A 161 -15.65 16.61 -8.38
N PRO A 162 -15.29 17.90 -8.30
CA PRO A 162 -14.66 18.48 -7.12
C PRO A 162 -15.43 18.16 -5.83
N ASN A 163 -14.71 17.71 -4.79
CA ASN A 163 -15.21 17.30 -3.48
C ASN A 163 -16.15 16.08 -3.47
N ALA A 164 -16.37 15.39 -4.59
CA ALA A 164 -17.10 14.12 -4.55
C ALA A 164 -16.29 13.07 -3.79
N LEU A 165 -16.97 12.33 -2.90
CA LEU A 165 -16.41 11.14 -2.24
C LEU A 165 -16.59 9.94 -3.18
N ILE A 166 -15.48 9.41 -3.69
CA ILE A 166 -15.50 8.18 -4.47
C ILE A 166 -15.74 7.00 -3.52
N ILE A 167 -16.83 6.27 -3.76
CA ILE A 167 -17.19 5.08 -2.99
C ILE A 167 -17.00 3.86 -3.87
N ASP A 168 -16.08 2.99 -3.48
CA ASP A 168 -15.80 1.73 -4.18
C ASP A 168 -17.06 0.85 -4.14
N SER A 169 -17.55 0.46 -5.31
CA SER A 169 -18.65 -0.50 -5.43
C SER A 169 -18.14 -1.93 -5.41
N ASN A 170 -16.96 -2.17 -6.00
CA ASN A 170 -16.26 -3.45 -5.98
C ASN A 170 -14.76 -3.18 -5.89
N SER A 171 -14.04 -3.98 -5.09
CA SER A 171 -12.58 -3.89 -4.95
C SER A 171 -11.95 -5.27 -5.06
N TYR A 172 -10.77 -5.32 -5.69
CA TYR A 172 -10.07 -6.56 -6.01
C TYR A 172 -8.60 -6.43 -5.64
N PRO A 173 -8.08 -7.28 -4.73
CA PRO A 173 -6.64 -7.38 -4.51
C PRO A 173 -5.92 -7.62 -5.83
N ILE A 174 -4.92 -6.78 -6.13
CA ILE A 174 -4.21 -6.80 -7.39
C ILE A 174 -2.74 -6.45 -7.16
N SER A 175 -1.88 -6.98 -8.02
CA SER A 175 -0.45 -6.66 -8.03
C SER A 175 -0.12 -5.91 -9.31
N LEU A 176 1.06 -5.31 -9.35
CA LEU A 176 1.63 -4.84 -10.61
C LEU A 176 1.66 -5.99 -11.63
N ASP A 177 1.62 -5.63 -12.91
CA ASP A 177 1.65 -6.54 -14.06
C ASP A 177 0.37 -7.36 -14.27
N ASN A 178 -0.67 -7.11 -13.47
CA ASN A 178 -1.96 -7.79 -13.57
C ASN A 178 -3.02 -6.92 -14.25
N THR A 179 -4.09 -7.56 -14.74
CA THR A 179 -5.26 -6.89 -15.33
C THR A 179 -6.54 -7.29 -14.60
N LEU A 180 -7.30 -6.31 -14.09
CA LEU A 180 -8.70 -6.51 -13.72
C LEU A 180 -9.58 -6.47 -14.98
N ASN A 181 -10.23 -7.58 -15.33
CA ASN A 181 -11.19 -7.64 -16.43
C ASN A 181 -12.62 -7.55 -15.88
N ILE A 182 -13.30 -6.44 -16.14
CA ILE A 182 -14.70 -6.20 -15.76
C ILE A 182 -15.60 -6.78 -16.84
N THR A 183 -16.42 -7.75 -16.48
CA THR A 183 -17.27 -8.53 -17.41
C THR A 183 -18.77 -8.34 -17.18
N SER A 184 -19.15 -7.64 -16.10
CA SER A 184 -20.55 -7.41 -15.73
C SER A 184 -20.91 -5.92 -15.69
N PRO A 185 -22.13 -5.52 -16.13
CA PRO A 185 -22.65 -4.16 -15.97
C PRO A 185 -22.73 -3.66 -14.51
N THR A 186 -22.58 -4.55 -13.53
CA THR A 186 -22.46 -4.18 -12.11
C THR A 186 -21.06 -3.72 -11.69
N GLY A 187 -20.09 -3.75 -12.60
CA GLY A 187 -18.69 -3.41 -12.33
C GLY A 187 -17.87 -4.57 -11.76
N THR A 188 -18.43 -5.78 -11.73
CA THR A 188 -17.73 -6.97 -11.23
C THR A 188 -16.91 -7.66 -12.32
N GLY A 189 -15.84 -8.34 -11.90
CA GLY A 189 -14.90 -8.99 -12.81
C GLY A 189 -13.95 -9.98 -12.13
N SER A 190 -12.83 -10.25 -12.79
CA SER A 190 -11.77 -11.13 -12.30
C SER A 190 -10.38 -10.60 -12.66
N VAL A 191 -9.41 -10.83 -11.78
CA VAL A 191 -8.00 -10.47 -12.01
C VAL A 191 -7.32 -11.56 -12.83
N ASP A 192 -6.70 -11.16 -13.95
CA ASP A 192 -5.80 -11.99 -14.77
C ASP A 192 -4.35 -11.66 -14.40
N THR A 193 -3.63 -12.65 -13.87
CA THR A 193 -2.22 -12.53 -13.44
C THR A 193 -1.23 -12.90 -14.54
N SER A 194 -1.71 -13.26 -15.73
CA SER A 194 -0.87 -13.63 -16.88
C SER A 194 -0.72 -12.50 -17.90
N LYS A 195 -1.48 -11.41 -17.72
CA LYS A 195 -1.55 -10.29 -18.63
C LYS A 195 -1.53 -8.98 -17.85
N GLY A 196 -0.65 -8.09 -18.24
CA GLY A 196 -0.64 -6.70 -17.80
C GLY A 196 0.55 -5.96 -18.36
N THR A 197 0.62 -4.68 -18.04
CA THR A 197 1.72 -3.82 -18.44
C THR A 197 2.78 -3.84 -17.33
N PRO A 198 4.06 -4.15 -17.64
CA PRO A 198 5.12 -4.15 -16.63
C PRO A 198 5.17 -2.85 -15.82
N GLY A 199 5.15 -2.97 -14.49
CA GLY A 199 5.14 -1.87 -13.53
C GLY A 199 3.80 -1.16 -13.37
N ALA A 200 2.70 -1.70 -13.90
CA ALA A 200 1.38 -1.06 -13.85
C ALA A 200 0.25 -2.04 -13.53
N ILE A 201 -0.86 -1.49 -13.06
CA ILE A 201 -2.13 -2.18 -12.89
C ILE A 201 -3.03 -1.80 -14.06
N ASN A 202 -3.56 -2.80 -14.73
CA ASN A 202 -4.46 -2.63 -15.86
C ASN A 202 -5.91 -2.84 -15.41
N ILE A 203 -6.82 -1.97 -15.85
CA ILE A 203 -8.25 -2.13 -15.61
C ILE A 203 -9.00 -2.05 -16.93
N HIS A 204 -9.57 -3.17 -17.35
CA HIS A 204 -10.22 -3.34 -18.63
C HIS A 204 -11.71 -3.51 -18.46
N ASN A 205 -12.48 -2.58 -19.02
CA ASN A 205 -13.93 -2.67 -19.06
C ASN A 205 -14.38 -3.38 -20.33
N GLN A 206 -14.77 -4.65 -20.24
CA GLN A 206 -15.26 -5.43 -21.38
C GLN A 206 -16.77 -5.28 -21.60
N THR A 207 -17.40 -4.38 -20.86
CA THR A 207 -18.84 -4.09 -20.95
C THR A 207 -19.07 -2.80 -21.73
N SER A 208 -20.33 -2.44 -21.95
CA SER A 208 -20.73 -1.13 -22.48
C SER A 208 -21.04 -0.09 -21.40
N THR A 209 -21.03 -0.48 -20.11
CA THR A 209 -21.40 0.41 -19.00
C THR A 209 -20.17 1.21 -18.57
N GLN A 210 -20.29 2.53 -18.48
CA GLN A 210 -19.20 3.37 -17.94
C GLN A 210 -19.11 3.23 -16.41
N PHE A 211 -17.88 3.23 -15.90
CA PHE A 211 -17.58 3.26 -14.48
C PHE A 211 -16.62 4.41 -14.15
N THR A 212 -16.49 4.72 -12.87
CA THR A 212 -15.29 5.36 -12.31
C THR A 212 -14.39 4.25 -11.79
N THR A 213 -13.09 4.35 -12.02
CA THR A 213 -12.11 3.34 -11.66
C THR A 213 -10.87 3.97 -11.05
N GLY A 214 -10.08 3.17 -10.36
CA GLY A 214 -8.75 3.57 -9.94
C GLY A 214 -8.06 2.43 -9.21
N ILE A 215 -6.97 2.78 -8.54
CA ILE A 215 -6.29 1.89 -7.62
C ILE A 215 -6.34 2.45 -6.21
N SER A 216 -6.36 1.55 -5.24
CA SER A 216 -6.28 1.80 -3.81
C SER A 216 -5.03 1.16 -3.26
N GLN A 217 -4.51 1.68 -2.15
CA GLN A 217 -3.32 1.14 -1.50
C GLN A 217 -3.52 1.02 0.00
N LYS A 218 -2.96 -0.04 0.56
CA LYS A 218 -2.94 -0.32 1.98
C LYS A 218 -1.94 0.56 2.73
N LEU A 219 -2.41 1.18 3.80
CA LEU A 219 -1.63 1.95 4.76
C LEU A 219 -1.10 1.05 5.89
N GLY A 220 -0.14 1.55 6.66
CA GLY A 220 0.44 0.81 7.80
C GLY A 220 -0.55 0.44 8.90
N ASP A 221 -1.68 1.13 9.00
CA ASP A 221 -2.80 0.81 9.90
C ASP A 221 -3.75 -0.28 9.36
N GLY A 222 -3.47 -0.78 8.15
CA GLY A 222 -4.26 -1.79 7.46
C GLY A 222 -5.45 -1.25 6.67
N THR A 223 -5.73 0.06 6.74
CA THR A 223 -6.78 0.67 5.91
C THR A 223 -6.36 0.71 4.44
N VAL A 224 -7.32 0.55 3.53
CA VAL A 224 -7.10 0.61 2.08
C VAL A 224 -7.89 1.80 1.55
N ASN A 225 -7.21 2.76 0.94
CA ASN A 225 -7.83 3.98 0.42
C ASN A 225 -7.45 4.21 -1.05
N PRO A 226 -8.37 4.77 -1.87
CA PRO A 226 -8.09 5.08 -3.26
C PRO A 226 -7.00 6.15 -3.39
N LEU A 227 -6.21 6.04 -4.46
CA LEU A 227 -5.16 6.99 -4.82
C LEU A 227 -5.64 8.02 -5.86
N CYS A 228 -6.49 7.56 -6.76
CA CYS A 228 -6.91 8.29 -7.95
C CYS A 228 -8.30 7.82 -8.41
N ALA A 229 -8.94 8.62 -9.27
CA ALA A 229 -10.19 8.29 -9.93
C ALA A 229 -10.16 8.67 -11.41
N PHE A 230 -10.54 7.74 -12.27
CA PHE A 230 -10.58 7.87 -13.74
C PHE A 230 -11.93 7.42 -14.30
N PRO A 231 -12.45 8.07 -15.35
CA PRO A 231 -13.59 7.56 -16.08
C PRO A 231 -13.17 6.38 -16.97
N LEU A 232 -13.77 5.21 -16.75
CA LEU A 232 -13.53 4.00 -17.52
C LEU A 232 -14.75 3.66 -18.39
N PHE A 233 -14.69 4.09 -19.65
CA PHE A 233 -15.74 3.83 -20.63
C PHE A 233 -15.77 2.35 -21.06
N GLY A 234 -16.87 1.94 -21.67
CA GLY A 234 -17.02 0.58 -22.17
C GLY A 234 -16.02 0.23 -23.27
N ASN A 235 -15.52 -1.01 -23.25
CA ASN A 235 -14.47 -1.53 -24.13
C ASN A 235 -13.12 -0.79 -24.06
N MET A 236 -12.88 -0.02 -22.98
CA MET A 236 -11.63 0.72 -22.78
C MET A 236 -10.76 0.07 -21.70
N LEU A 237 -9.46 0.33 -21.82
CA LEU A 237 -8.42 -0.12 -20.91
C LEU A 237 -7.71 1.09 -20.31
N ASP A 238 -7.69 1.16 -18.98
CA ASP A 238 -6.85 2.08 -18.25
C ASP A 238 -5.60 1.36 -17.74
N ILE A 239 -4.45 2.03 -17.85
CA ILE A 239 -3.15 1.56 -17.36
C ILE A 239 -2.69 2.55 -16.31
N ILE A 240 -2.51 2.08 -15.07
CA ILE A 240 -2.21 2.93 -13.91
C ILE A 240 -0.97 2.38 -13.21
N ALA A 241 0.13 3.12 -13.24
CA ALA A 241 1.33 2.81 -12.48
C ALA A 241 1.37 3.68 -11.21
N PRO A 242 1.38 3.09 -10.00
CA PRO A 242 1.67 3.85 -8.79
C PRO A 242 3.03 4.54 -8.91
N LEU A 243 3.12 5.77 -8.40
CA LEU A 243 4.40 6.47 -8.27
C LEU A 243 4.73 6.63 -6.78
N GLU A 244 6.01 6.51 -6.47
CA GLU A 244 6.53 6.79 -5.13
C GLU A 244 6.70 8.30 -4.92
N LYS A 245 5.62 9.05 -5.13
CA LYS A 245 5.52 10.48 -4.84
C LYS A 245 4.27 10.73 -4.01
N VAL A 246 4.41 11.56 -2.98
CA VAL A 246 3.31 11.94 -2.10
C VAL A 246 3.22 13.45 -1.95
N VAL A 247 2.00 13.98 -1.87
CA VAL A 247 1.76 15.37 -1.50
C VAL A 247 1.20 15.41 -0.09
N LEU A 248 1.77 16.25 0.77
CA LEU A 248 1.29 16.48 2.15
C LEU A 248 0.79 17.91 2.31
N MET A 249 -0.34 18.08 3.02
CA MET A 249 -0.85 19.40 3.40
C MET A 249 -1.62 19.37 4.73
N PHE A 250 -1.58 20.48 5.47
CA PHE A 250 -2.43 20.69 6.65
C PHE A 250 -3.59 21.62 6.30
N SER A 251 -4.83 21.27 6.63
CA SER A 251 -6.00 22.12 6.36
C SER A 251 -7.05 21.99 7.45
N THR A 252 -7.81 23.07 7.68
CA THR A 252 -8.99 23.06 8.56
C THR A 252 -10.27 22.67 7.82
N THR A 253 -10.22 22.54 6.48
CA THR A 253 -11.37 22.09 5.68
C THR A 253 -11.55 20.58 5.82
N PRO A 254 -12.63 20.10 6.45
CA PRO A 254 -12.82 18.67 6.67
C PRO A 254 -13.24 17.97 5.38
N VAL A 255 -12.38 17.09 4.89
CA VAL A 255 -12.66 16.18 3.77
C VAL A 255 -12.35 14.72 4.15
N ASN A 256 -12.99 13.78 3.47
CA ASN A 256 -12.81 12.34 3.70
C ASN A 256 -11.75 11.74 2.78
N THR A 257 -11.14 10.62 3.19
CA THR A 257 -10.38 9.79 2.23
C THR A 257 -11.30 9.38 1.08
N GLY A 258 -10.75 9.32 -0.14
CA GLY A 258 -11.53 9.15 -1.37
C GLY A 258 -12.20 10.41 -1.92
N SER A 259 -12.08 11.57 -1.26
CA SER A 259 -12.61 12.83 -1.80
C SER A 259 -11.73 13.36 -2.94
N VAL A 260 -12.33 13.77 -4.06
CA VAL A 260 -11.67 14.39 -5.22
C VAL A 260 -11.22 15.81 -4.89
N ILE A 261 -9.91 16.04 -4.78
CA ILE A 261 -9.32 17.36 -4.46
C ILE A 261 -8.26 17.71 -5.50
N GLU A 262 -8.56 18.67 -6.36
CA GLU A 262 -7.67 19.05 -7.48
C GLU A 262 -6.81 20.28 -7.16
N GLN A 263 -7.09 20.98 -6.05
CA GLN A 263 -6.36 22.16 -5.61
C GLN A 263 -5.99 22.05 -4.14
N SER A 264 -4.80 22.53 -3.78
CA SER A 264 -4.37 22.56 -2.39
C SER A 264 -5.18 23.58 -1.58
N PHE A 265 -5.59 23.21 -0.37
CA PHE A 265 -6.27 24.15 0.53
C PHE A 265 -5.30 25.12 1.21
N SER A 266 -4.03 24.73 1.31
CA SER A 266 -2.96 25.44 2.01
C SER A 266 -1.62 25.12 1.34
N PRO A 267 -0.49 25.74 1.77
CA PRO A 267 0.83 25.34 1.29
C PRO A 267 1.08 23.84 1.54
N ALA A 268 1.47 23.15 0.48
CA ALA A 268 1.71 21.71 0.46
C ALA A 268 3.15 21.41 0.02
N ILE A 269 3.60 20.19 0.28
CA ILE A 269 4.89 19.68 -0.21
C ILE A 269 4.68 18.43 -1.04
N LEU A 270 5.25 18.41 -2.25
CA LEU A 270 5.50 17.19 -3.00
C LEU A 270 6.81 16.57 -2.51
N ILE A 271 6.78 15.27 -2.24
CA ILE A 271 7.92 14.46 -1.78
C ILE A 271 8.08 13.30 -2.76
N ASP A 272 9.23 13.23 -3.41
CA ASP A 272 9.63 12.15 -4.30
C ASP A 272 10.52 11.14 -3.56
N LEU A 273 10.05 9.90 -3.50
CA LEU A 273 10.72 8.74 -2.91
C LEU A 273 11.37 7.87 -4.00
N THR A 274 11.47 8.32 -5.25
CA THR A 274 12.18 7.57 -6.29
C THR A 274 13.61 7.27 -5.85
N GLY A 275 13.94 5.97 -5.77
CA GLY A 275 15.24 5.46 -5.33
C GLY A 275 15.45 5.38 -3.81
N GLU A 276 14.45 5.74 -3.00
CA GLU A 276 14.55 5.74 -1.53
C GLU A 276 13.25 5.24 -0.88
N ASN A 277 13.35 4.49 0.21
CA ASN A 277 12.14 3.98 0.88
C ASN A 277 11.66 4.92 1.99
N SER A 278 12.42 5.97 2.31
CA SER A 278 12.01 6.91 3.34
C SER A 278 12.50 8.33 3.06
N ARG A 279 11.68 9.31 3.46
CA ARG A 279 12.05 10.73 3.47
C ARG A 279 11.64 11.37 4.78
N THR A 280 12.38 12.39 5.17
CA THR A 280 12.07 13.20 6.35
C THR A 280 11.91 14.66 5.94
N VAL A 281 10.81 15.27 6.36
CA VAL A 281 10.51 16.69 6.18
C VAL A 281 10.22 17.32 7.53
N SER A 282 10.21 18.64 7.59
CA SER A 282 9.77 19.40 8.75
C SER A 282 8.65 20.35 8.37
N PHE A 283 7.77 20.65 9.31
CA PHE A 283 6.69 21.61 9.13
C PHE A 283 6.67 22.61 10.29
N ASP A 284 6.55 23.89 9.96
CA ASP A 284 6.27 24.96 10.90
C ASP A 284 5.02 25.70 10.42
N ILE A 285 4.07 25.97 11.32
CA ILE A 285 2.77 26.55 10.93
C ILE A 285 2.90 27.93 10.27
N ASN A 286 3.95 28.69 10.59
CA ASN A 286 4.17 30.04 10.06
C ASN A 286 5.13 30.08 8.87
N ASN A 287 6.10 29.15 8.83
CA ASN A 287 7.15 29.12 7.81
C ASN A 287 6.93 28.04 6.73
N GLY A 288 5.95 27.15 6.94
CA GLY A 288 5.59 26.09 6.01
C GLY A 288 6.51 24.88 6.06
N TRP A 289 6.58 24.17 4.93
CA TRP A 289 7.35 22.93 4.78
C TRP A 289 8.84 23.21 4.52
N SER A 290 9.70 22.37 5.12
CA SER A 290 11.15 22.39 4.93
C SER A 290 11.71 20.98 4.75
N TRP A 291 12.69 20.84 3.86
CA TRP A 291 13.31 19.56 3.49
C TRP A 291 14.80 19.70 3.14
N GLY A 292 15.42 20.81 3.55
CA GLY A 292 16.83 21.09 3.24
C GLY A 292 17.12 21.46 1.77
N GLY A 293 16.08 21.75 0.98
CA GLY A 293 16.23 22.22 -0.41
C GLY A 293 16.65 21.15 -1.41
N ALA A 294 16.60 19.88 -1.02
CA ALA A 294 16.93 18.76 -1.90
C ALA A 294 15.94 18.63 -3.09
N PRO A 295 16.38 18.11 -4.25
CA PRO A 295 15.57 18.11 -5.48
C PRO A 295 14.35 17.18 -5.43
N TRP A 296 14.31 16.26 -4.47
CA TRP A 296 13.17 15.36 -4.27
C TRP A 296 11.97 16.05 -3.61
N GLY A 297 12.15 17.25 -3.04
CA GLY A 297 11.08 18.01 -2.41
C GLY A 297 10.72 19.26 -3.19
N ARG A 298 9.43 19.59 -3.27
CA ARG A 298 8.94 20.81 -3.93
C ARG A 298 7.73 21.38 -3.21
N ASN A 299 7.74 22.69 -2.95
CA ASN A 299 6.57 23.40 -2.46
C ASN A 299 5.49 23.54 -3.55
N ILE A 300 4.24 23.37 -3.13
CA ILE A 300 3.04 23.71 -3.89
C ILE A 300 2.35 24.83 -3.09
N PRO A 301 2.11 26.01 -3.69
CA PRO A 301 1.46 27.11 -2.99
C PRO A 301 0.02 26.73 -2.60
N ALA A 302 -0.58 27.50 -1.69
CA ALA A 302 -2.01 27.42 -1.43
C ALA A 302 -2.81 27.69 -2.72
N SER A 303 -3.92 26.97 -2.91
CA SER A 303 -4.71 26.99 -4.15
C SER A 303 -3.93 26.55 -5.41
N GLY A 304 -2.77 25.93 -5.23
CA GLY A 304 -1.99 25.35 -6.31
C GLY A 304 -2.69 24.13 -6.89
N ASP A 305 -2.62 23.99 -8.22
CA ASP A 305 -3.13 22.81 -8.93
C ASP A 305 -2.34 21.56 -8.54
N LEU A 306 -3.03 20.55 -8.01
CA LEU A 306 -2.46 19.28 -7.58
C LEU A 306 -2.36 18.26 -8.71
N VAL A 307 -3.20 18.39 -9.74
CA VAL A 307 -3.35 17.37 -10.79
C VAL A 307 -2.02 17.10 -11.51
N PRO A 308 -1.22 18.10 -11.94
CA PRO A 308 0.06 17.85 -12.63
C PRO A 308 1.12 17.14 -11.78
N PHE A 309 0.96 17.13 -10.45
CA PHE A 309 1.89 16.48 -9.52
C PHE A 309 1.47 15.07 -9.13
N LEU A 310 0.17 14.77 -9.23
CA LEU A 310 -0.42 13.52 -8.76
C LEU A 310 -0.94 12.63 -9.87
N ILE A 311 -1.27 13.18 -11.04
CA ILE A 311 -1.74 12.45 -12.22
C ILE A 311 -0.76 12.71 -13.36
N GLU A 312 0.34 11.95 -13.38
CA GLU A 312 1.36 12.10 -14.41
C GLU A 312 0.92 11.44 -15.71
N SER A 313 0.86 12.23 -16.78
CA SER A 313 0.61 11.68 -18.10
C SER A 313 1.82 10.88 -18.57
N ALA A 314 1.58 9.63 -19.00
CA ALA A 314 2.55 8.87 -19.76
C ALA A 314 2.68 9.49 -21.17
N THR A 315 3.42 10.59 -21.31
CA THR A 315 3.79 11.07 -22.64
C THR A 315 4.62 10.00 -23.33
N ALA A 316 4.14 9.51 -24.49
CA ALA A 316 4.99 8.79 -25.42
C ALA A 316 6.24 9.64 -25.68
N ASN A 317 7.42 9.07 -25.46
CA ASN A 317 8.70 9.74 -25.71
C ASN A 317 8.67 10.39 -27.09
N SER A 318 8.56 11.72 -27.12
CA SER A 318 8.55 12.53 -28.34
C SER A 318 9.96 12.69 -28.94
N SER A 319 10.90 11.82 -28.58
CA SER A 319 12.26 11.80 -29.12
C SER A 319 12.37 11.04 -30.45
N ILE A 320 11.37 10.25 -30.84
CA ILE A 320 11.40 9.49 -32.11
C ILE A 320 10.85 10.32 -33.28
N VAL A 321 9.94 11.27 -33.04
CA VAL A 321 9.31 12.05 -34.13
C VAL A 321 10.23 13.14 -34.70
N ASN A 322 11.13 13.71 -33.89
CA ASN A 322 12.09 14.70 -34.40
C ASN A 322 13.21 14.09 -35.25
N ASN A 323 13.64 12.86 -34.96
CA ASN A 323 14.71 12.23 -35.75
C ASN A 323 14.22 11.73 -37.11
N HIS A 324 12.93 11.40 -37.26
CA HIS A 324 12.37 10.99 -38.55
C HIS A 324 12.06 12.18 -39.48
N LEU A 325 11.66 13.32 -38.93
CA LEU A 325 11.43 14.55 -39.71
C LEU A 325 12.73 15.20 -40.20
N ILE A 326 13.83 15.10 -39.45
CA ILE A 326 15.15 15.57 -39.89
C ILE A 326 15.70 14.67 -41.01
N ALA A 327 15.57 13.35 -40.90
CA ALA A 327 16.02 12.41 -41.94
C ALA A 327 15.28 12.57 -43.27
N LEU A 328 13.97 12.86 -43.24
CA LEU A 328 13.17 13.11 -44.45
C LEU A 328 13.48 14.46 -45.11
N HIS A 329 13.95 15.46 -44.35
CA HIS A 329 14.37 16.75 -44.91
C HIS A 329 15.77 16.69 -45.56
N GLU A 330 16.68 15.85 -45.06
CA GLU A 330 17.99 15.64 -45.68
C GLU A 330 17.91 14.79 -46.96
N GLN A 331 17.05 13.78 -47.00
CA GLN A 331 16.86 12.99 -48.24
C GLN A 331 16.20 13.78 -49.38
N ARG A 332 15.39 14.79 -49.08
CA ARG A 332 14.83 15.71 -50.11
C ARG A 332 15.80 16.80 -50.56
N ARG A 333 16.92 16.98 -49.87
CA ARG A 333 17.97 17.95 -50.24
C ARG A 333 19.07 17.34 -51.10
N LEU A 334 19.13 16.01 -51.19
CA LEU A 334 20.15 15.24 -51.89
C LEU A 334 19.63 14.53 -53.16
N ALA A 335 18.37 14.78 -53.55
CA ALA A 335 17.76 14.34 -54.81
C ALA A 335 17.40 15.57 -55.65
#